data_AF-A0AAW6DZ89-F1
#
_entry.id   AF-A0AAW6DZ89-F1
#
_cell.length_a   1.000
_cell.length_b   1.000
_cell.length_c   1.000
_cell.angle_alpha   90.00
_cell.angle_beta   90.00
_cell.angle_gamma   90.00
#
_symmetry.space_group_name_H-M   'P 1'
#
loop_
_entity.id
_entity.type
_entity.pdbx_description
1 polymer ?
#
loop_
_entity_poly.entity_id
_entity_poly.type
_entity_poly.pdbx_seq_one_letter_code
_entity_poly.pdbx_strand_id
1 'polypeptide(L)'
;MKEKVYCCRYAHCKFADKKLPANKMILSKGLYYHRECFAERENINKIIKLYVEIIDPSVVVKQLRGAINNIVFDKNVDSGYLLFALQYNLKMRIKNIKSPYGLHYLINDRRFKEAYDRYKDEKNSVSIKLPYDNISTSSTTFKSKPPNKKGFNKILK
;
A
#
# COMPACT_ATOMS: atom_id res chain seq x y z
N MET A 1 8.49 -35.36 16.51
CA MET A 1 8.63 -34.19 17.43
C MET A 1 7.42 -33.29 17.26
N LYS A 2 6.73 -32.89 18.35
CA LYS A 2 5.67 -31.87 18.24
C LYS A 2 6.31 -30.52 17.90
N GLU A 3 5.80 -29.87 16.86
CA GLU A 3 6.29 -28.56 16.41
C GLU A 3 6.06 -27.51 17.51
N LYS A 4 7.10 -26.76 17.89
CA LYS A 4 6.97 -25.72 18.93
C LYS A 4 6.14 -24.55 18.38
N VAL A 5 5.04 -24.24 19.07
CA VAL A 5 4.17 -23.10 18.77
C VAL A 5 4.54 -21.90 19.64
N TYR A 6 4.49 -20.71 19.05
CA TYR A 6 4.84 -19.44 19.71
C TYR A 6 3.69 -18.45 19.60
N CYS A 7 3.53 -17.61 20.62
CA CYS A 7 2.49 -16.60 20.67
C CYS A 7 2.98 -15.26 20.10
N CYS A 8 2.18 -14.64 19.23
CA CYS A 8 2.43 -13.33 18.67
C CYS A 8 2.45 -12.27 19.78
N ARG A 9 3.53 -11.51 19.86
CA ARG A 9 3.75 -10.47 20.88
C ARG A 9 3.22 -9.09 20.48
N TYR A 10 2.46 -8.99 19.39
CA TYR A 10 1.87 -7.73 18.96
C TYR A 10 0.62 -7.39 19.75
N ALA A 11 0.58 -6.20 20.35
CA ALA A 11 -0.52 -5.76 21.21
C ALA A 11 -1.87 -5.70 20.45
N HIS A 12 -1.85 -5.24 19.20
CA HIS A 12 -3.03 -5.10 18.34
C HIS A 12 -3.24 -6.29 17.40
N CYS A 13 -2.75 -7.48 17.76
CA CYS A 13 -2.93 -8.68 16.95
C CYS A 13 -4.43 -8.99 16.76
N LYS A 14 -4.89 -8.97 15.50
CA LYS A 14 -6.28 -9.23 15.10
C LYS A 14 -6.60 -10.72 14.88
N PHE A 15 -5.58 -11.59 14.83
CA PHE A 15 -5.78 -13.03 14.65
C PHE A 15 -6.39 -13.68 15.90
N ALA A 16 -7.43 -14.50 15.68
CA ALA A 16 -8.14 -15.21 16.75
C ALA A 16 -7.22 -16.17 17.51
N ASP A 17 -6.45 -16.99 16.78
CA ASP A 17 -5.34 -17.74 17.38
C ASP A 17 -4.06 -16.90 17.26
N LYS A 18 -3.55 -16.49 18.42
CA LYS A 18 -2.29 -15.73 18.50
C LYS A 18 -1.07 -16.65 18.32
N LYS A 19 -1.27 -17.96 18.19
CA LYS A 19 -0.18 -18.95 18.16
C LYS A 19 0.02 -19.50 16.77
N LEU A 20 1.28 -19.57 16.35
CA LEU A 20 1.70 -20.26 15.14
C LEU A 20 3.02 -21.01 15.38
N PRO A 21 3.34 -22.02 14.56
CA PRO A 21 4.67 -22.63 14.57
C PRO A 21 5.74 -21.61 14.14
N ALA A 22 6.97 -21.78 14.64
CA ALA A 22 8.06 -20.82 14.42
C ALA A 22 8.33 -20.49 12.94
N ASN A 23 8.21 -21.47 12.03
CA ASN A 23 8.44 -21.30 10.58
C ASN A 23 7.46 -20.33 9.91
N LYS A 24 6.28 -20.13 10.48
CA LYS A 24 5.25 -19.21 9.97
C LYS A 24 5.34 -17.82 10.60
N MET A 25 6.22 -17.63 11.60
CA MET A 25 6.36 -16.39 12.34
C MET A 25 7.65 -15.64 11.98
N ILE A 26 7.67 -14.35 12.28
CA ILE A 26 8.87 -13.51 12.22
C ILE A 26 9.45 -13.40 13.63
N LEU A 27 10.73 -13.74 13.77
CA LEU A 27 11.50 -13.51 14.98
C LEU A 27 12.19 -12.14 14.90
N SER A 28 11.90 -11.26 15.87
CA SER A 28 12.52 -9.94 15.96
C SER A 28 12.83 -9.62 17.41
N LYS A 29 14.12 -9.38 17.71
CA LYS A 29 14.64 -9.11 19.07
C LYS A 29 14.18 -10.16 20.09
N GLY A 30 14.24 -11.44 19.73
CA GLY A 30 13.83 -12.55 20.61
C GLY A 30 12.32 -12.74 20.78
N LEU A 31 11.49 -11.95 20.09
CA LEU A 31 10.03 -12.04 20.17
C LEU A 31 9.43 -12.49 18.83
N TYR A 32 8.37 -13.30 18.90
CA TYR A 32 7.68 -13.85 17.73
C TYR A 32 6.47 -13.00 17.33
N TYR A 33 6.26 -12.84 16.02
CA TYR A 33 5.18 -12.07 15.44
C TYR A 33 4.57 -12.79 14.23
N HIS A 34 3.27 -12.59 14.00
CA HIS A 34 2.70 -12.87 12.68
C HIS A 34 3.33 -11.94 11.63
N ARG A 35 3.41 -12.39 10.38
CA ARG A 35 4.04 -11.62 9.30
C ARG A 35 3.35 -10.27 9.10
N GLU A 36 2.02 -10.27 9.12
CA GLU A 36 1.17 -9.11 8.96
C GLU A 36 1.31 -8.16 10.16
N CYS A 37 1.28 -8.69 11.39
CA CYS A 37 1.46 -7.91 12.61
C CYS A 37 2.86 -7.26 12.67
N PHE A 38 3.88 -7.98 12.22
CA PHE A 38 5.22 -7.43 12.10
C PHE A 38 5.29 -6.31 11.06
N ALA A 39 4.73 -6.54 9.87
CA ALA A 39 4.68 -5.53 8.81
C ALA A 39 3.96 -4.25 9.25
N GLU A 40 2.83 -4.38 9.93
CA GLU A 40 2.07 -3.24 10.47
C GLU A 40 2.88 -2.44 11.50
N ARG A 41 3.55 -3.14 12.42
CA ARG A 41 4.46 -2.51 13.39
C ARG A 41 5.59 -1.76 12.69
N GLU A 42 6.22 -2.36 11.68
CA GLU A 42 7.29 -1.73 10.93
C GLU A 42 6.80 -0.53 10.12
N ASN A 43 5.60 -0.59 9.54
CA ASN A 43 4.99 0.54 8.85
C ASN A 43 4.79 1.73 9.80
N ILE A 44 4.20 1.49 10.98
CA ILE A 44 4.00 2.52 12.00
C ILE A 44 5.35 3.13 12.43
N ASN A 45 6.36 2.30 12.67
CA ASN A 45 7.69 2.79 13.05
C ASN A 45 8.32 3.63 11.94
N LYS A 46 8.16 3.24 10.66
CA LYS A 46 8.64 4.02 9.51
C LYS A 46 7.90 5.35 9.38
N ILE A 47 6.58 5.38 9.58
CA ILE A 47 5.80 6.62 9.58
C ILE A 47 6.32 7.58 10.66
N ILE A 48 6.51 7.08 11.89
CA ILE A 48 7.05 7.89 13.00
C ILE A 48 8.43 8.45 12.63
N LYS A 49 9.32 7.58 12.13
CA LYS A 49 10.67 7.97 11.73
C LYS A 49 10.64 9.07 10.66
N LEU A 50 9.90 8.87 9.58
CA LEU A 50 9.79 9.85 8.48
C LEU A 50 9.21 11.18 8.97
N TYR A 51 8.20 11.15 9.83
CA TYR A 51 7.59 12.36 10.34
C TYR A 51 8.58 13.16 11.20
N VAL A 52 9.26 12.50 12.14
CA VAL A 52 10.23 13.16 13.03
C VAL A 52 11.43 13.68 12.23
N GLU A 53 11.96 12.91 11.29
CA GLU A 53 13.17 13.29 10.55
C GLU A 53 12.93 14.37 9.49
N ILE A 54 11.76 14.38 8.85
CA ILE A 54 11.52 15.19 7.65
C ILE A 54 10.50 16.31 7.89
N ILE A 55 9.48 16.07 8.73
CA ILE A 55 8.34 16.97 8.88
C ILE A 55 8.52 17.88 10.09
N ASP A 56 8.67 17.29 11.26
CA ASP A 56 8.78 18.02 12.52
C ASP A 56 9.62 17.24 13.54
N PRO A 57 10.92 17.57 13.67
CA PRO A 57 11.80 16.96 14.66
C PRO A 57 11.41 17.24 16.12
N SER A 58 10.62 18.29 16.36
CA SER A 58 10.19 18.69 17.70
C SER A 58 8.90 18.01 18.16
N VAL A 59 8.27 17.22 17.29
CA VAL A 59 6.99 16.57 17.57
C VAL A 59 7.09 15.63 18.78
N VAL A 60 6.10 15.71 19.66
CA VAL A 60 5.99 14.76 20.77
C VAL A 60 5.61 13.39 20.20
N VAL A 61 6.57 12.46 20.18
CA VAL A 61 6.40 11.11 19.59
C VAL A 61 5.17 10.36 20.14
N LYS A 62 4.84 10.56 21.42
CA LYS A 62 3.64 9.97 22.04
C LYS A 62 2.35 10.46 21.38
N GLN A 63 2.26 11.77 21.10
CA GLN A 63 1.10 12.36 20.42
C GLN A 63 1.02 11.87 18.97
N LEU A 64 2.15 11.82 18.27
CA LEU A 64 2.24 11.29 16.92
C LEU A 64 1.77 9.82 16.84
N ARG A 65 2.28 8.98 17.73
CA ARG A 65 1.87 7.58 17.81
C ARG A 65 0.39 7.44 18.12
N GLY A 66 -0.16 8.29 18.99
CA GLY A 66 -1.60 8.34 19.26
C GLY A 66 -2.43 8.61 18.01
N ALA A 67 -2.06 9.63 17.22
CA ALA A 67 -2.75 9.95 15.97
C ALA A 67 -2.64 8.81 14.94
N ILE A 68 -1.46 8.19 14.79
CA ILE A 68 -1.27 7.05 13.88
C ILE A 68 -2.12 5.86 14.33
N ASN A 69 -2.11 5.53 15.62
CA ASN A 69 -2.90 4.43 16.15
C ASN A 69 -4.40 4.65 15.95
N ASN A 70 -4.89 5.89 16.12
CA ASN A 70 -6.29 6.21 15.83
C ASN A 70 -6.64 5.96 14.35
N ILE A 71 -5.74 6.33 13.44
CA ILE A 71 -5.95 6.06 12.01
C ILE A 71 -5.96 4.55 11.73
N VAL A 72 -4.96 3.82 12.20
CA VAL A 72 -4.76 2.42 11.82
C VAL A 72 -5.75 1.49 12.52
N PHE A 73 -6.00 1.69 13.81
CA PHE A 73 -6.81 0.78 14.62
C PHE A 73 -8.25 1.25 14.75
N ASP A 74 -8.48 2.52 15.12
CA ASP A 74 -9.84 3.00 15.40
C ASP A 74 -10.61 3.25 14.08
N LYS A 75 -9.93 3.79 13.06
CA LYS A 75 -10.50 4.01 11.72
C LYS A 75 -10.26 2.85 10.77
N ASN A 76 -9.59 1.80 11.23
CA ASN A 76 -9.28 0.58 10.47
C ASN A 76 -8.62 0.85 9.10
N VAL A 77 -7.73 1.84 9.03
CA VAL A 77 -6.99 2.16 7.81
C VAL A 77 -5.74 1.27 7.72
N ASP A 78 -5.51 0.71 6.53
CA ASP A 78 -4.31 -0.09 6.26
C ASP A 78 -3.02 0.72 6.57
N SER A 79 -2.15 0.17 7.40
CA SER A 79 -0.89 0.83 7.79
C SER A 79 0.06 1.02 6.60
N GLY A 80 0.00 0.13 5.60
CA GLY A 80 0.76 0.27 4.36
C GLY A 80 0.28 1.45 3.52
N TYR A 81 -1.04 1.65 3.43
CA TYR A 81 -1.65 2.80 2.78
C TYR A 81 -1.26 4.11 3.48
N LEU A 82 -1.32 4.17 4.81
CA LEU A 82 -0.92 5.37 5.55
C LEU A 82 0.56 5.72 5.31
N LEU A 83 1.45 4.72 5.32
CA LEU A 83 2.87 4.91 5.01
C LEU A 83 3.05 5.42 3.58
N PHE A 84 2.38 4.80 2.60
CA PHE A 84 2.42 5.24 1.21
C PHE A 84 1.93 6.68 1.06
N ALA A 85 0.80 7.03 1.67
CA ALA A 85 0.20 8.35 1.56
C ALA A 85 1.14 9.43 2.09
N LEU A 86 1.82 9.17 3.22
CA LEU A 86 2.83 10.07 3.76
C LEU A 86 4.03 10.24 2.81
N GLN A 87 4.59 9.14 2.32
CA GLN A 87 5.73 9.16 1.40
C GLN A 87 5.38 9.87 0.08
N TYR A 88 4.20 9.60 -0.46
CA TYR A 88 3.69 10.24 -1.67
C TYR A 88 3.49 11.74 -1.45
N ASN A 89 2.94 12.15 -0.30
CA ASN A 89 2.79 13.56 0.05
C ASN A 89 4.15 14.29 0.12
N LEU A 90 5.15 13.66 0.73
CA LEU A 90 6.51 14.22 0.83
C LEU A 90 7.18 14.34 -0.54
N LYS A 91 7.04 13.32 -1.39
CA LYS A 91 7.61 13.32 -2.75
C LYS A 91 6.97 14.39 -3.64
N MET A 92 5.64 14.48 -3.62
CA MET A 92 4.88 15.36 -4.52
C MET A 92 4.59 16.74 -3.91
N ARG A 93 4.93 16.96 -2.62
CA ARG A 93 4.71 18.21 -1.86
C ARG A 93 3.26 18.72 -1.92
N ILE A 94 2.28 17.81 -1.81
CA ILE A 94 0.86 18.12 -2.07
C ILE A 94 0.24 18.92 -0.93
N LYS A 95 0.43 18.48 0.31
CA LYS A 95 -0.11 19.12 1.52
C LYS A 95 1.00 19.39 2.53
N ASN A 96 0.91 20.54 3.19
CA ASN A 96 1.76 20.85 4.31
C ASN A 96 1.13 20.29 5.60
N ILE A 97 1.77 19.31 6.22
CA ILE A 97 1.31 18.69 7.46
C ILE A 97 2.23 19.16 8.57
N LYS A 98 1.73 20.06 9.42
CA LYS A 98 2.49 20.57 10.57
C LYS A 98 2.10 19.94 11.90
N SER A 99 1.02 19.16 11.92
CA SER A 99 0.47 18.53 13.13
C SER A 99 0.24 17.05 12.89
N PRO A 100 0.47 16.18 13.88
CA PRO A 100 0.17 14.75 13.79
C PRO A 100 -1.24 14.43 13.29
N TYR A 101 -2.24 15.20 13.72
CA TYR A 101 -3.63 15.02 13.30
C TYR A 101 -3.84 15.36 11.82
N GLY A 102 -2.92 16.11 11.21
CA GLY A 102 -2.95 16.39 9.78
C GLY A 102 -2.76 15.13 8.91
N LEU A 103 -2.28 14.02 9.48
CA LEU A 103 -2.27 12.71 8.80
C LEU A 103 -3.69 12.25 8.39
N HIS A 104 -4.74 12.67 9.11
CA HIS A 104 -6.13 12.39 8.72
C HIS A 104 -6.52 13.02 7.38
N TYR A 105 -5.89 14.12 6.98
CA TYR A 105 -6.18 14.75 5.70
C TYR A 105 -5.57 14.01 4.51
N LEU A 106 -4.55 13.19 4.74
CA LEU A 106 -3.95 12.36 3.68
C LEU A 106 -4.86 11.19 3.33
N ILE A 107 -5.33 10.47 4.34
CA ILE A 107 -6.13 9.25 4.17
C ILE A 107 -7.52 9.52 3.58
N ASN A 108 -8.06 10.73 3.78
CA ASN A 108 -9.38 11.11 3.29
C ASN A 108 -9.36 11.70 1.87
N ASP A 109 -8.18 12.03 1.35
CA ASP A 109 -8.05 12.68 0.04
C ASP A 109 -7.95 11.63 -1.07
N ARG A 110 -8.95 11.68 -1.98
CA ARG A 110 -9.14 10.71 -3.07
C ARG A 110 -7.88 10.51 -3.92
N ARG A 111 -7.07 11.55 -4.11
CA ARG A 111 -5.84 11.50 -4.93
C ARG A 111 -4.83 10.49 -4.38
N PHE A 112 -4.73 10.38 -3.06
CA PHE A 112 -3.83 9.42 -2.42
C PHE A 112 -4.35 8.00 -2.57
N LYS A 113 -5.67 7.80 -2.49
CA LYS A 113 -6.29 6.49 -2.68
C LYS A 113 -6.08 5.98 -4.11
N GLU A 114 -6.38 6.81 -5.11
CA GLU A 114 -6.15 6.47 -6.52
C GLU A 114 -4.66 6.20 -6.82
N ALA A 115 -3.75 6.98 -6.23
CA ALA A 115 -2.32 6.75 -6.39
C ALA A 115 -1.87 5.43 -5.74
N TYR A 116 -2.48 5.04 -4.63
CA TYR A 116 -2.16 3.80 -3.94
C TYR A 116 -2.70 2.57 -4.68
N ASP A 117 -3.89 2.68 -5.26
CA ASP A 117 -4.47 1.61 -6.07
C ASP A 117 -3.58 1.34 -7.29
N ARG A 118 -3.15 2.40 -8.01
CA ARG A 118 -2.15 2.26 -9.10
C ARG A 118 -0.83 1.65 -8.63
N TYR A 119 -0.33 2.08 -7.47
CA TYR A 119 0.89 1.52 -6.89
C TYR A 119 0.77 0.02 -6.60
N LYS A 120 -0.39 -0.43 -6.10
CA LYS A 120 -0.66 -1.87 -5.89
C LYS A 120 -0.70 -2.63 -7.19
N ASP A 121 -1.38 -2.09 -8.20
CA ASP A 121 -1.50 -2.72 -9.51
C ASP A 121 -0.14 -2.89 -10.18
N GLU A 122 0.72 -1.87 -10.13
CA GLU A 122 2.11 -1.93 -10.62
C GLU A 122 2.96 -2.94 -9.84
N LYS A 123 2.81 -3.01 -8.51
CA LYS A 123 3.55 -3.95 -7.68
C LYS A 123 3.11 -5.40 -7.92
N ASN A 124 1.84 -5.60 -8.24
CA ASN A 124 1.26 -6.90 -8.55
C ASN A 124 1.49 -7.32 -10.01
N SER A 125 1.55 -6.38 -10.97
CA SER A 125 1.76 -6.68 -12.39
C SER A 125 3.16 -7.22 -12.70
N VAL A 126 4.16 -6.91 -11.87
CA VAL A 126 5.50 -7.51 -11.94
C VAL A 126 5.48 -9.03 -11.63
N SER A 127 4.39 -9.56 -11.06
CA SER A 127 4.26 -10.99 -10.71
C SER A 127 3.45 -11.85 -11.69
N ILE A 128 2.89 -11.28 -12.76
CA ILE A 128 2.23 -12.05 -13.81
C ILE A 128 3.26 -12.42 -14.88
N LYS A 129 3.98 -13.53 -14.69
CA LYS A 129 4.58 -14.23 -15.84
C LYS A 129 3.44 -14.90 -16.60
N LEU A 130 2.99 -14.28 -17.70
CA LEU A 130 2.06 -14.95 -18.60
C LEU A 130 2.81 -16.10 -19.28
N PRO A 131 2.21 -17.30 -19.41
CA PRO A 131 2.86 -18.46 -20.03
C PRO A 131 3.10 -18.33 -21.55
N TYR A 132 3.00 -17.13 -22.13
CA TYR A 132 3.01 -16.90 -23.59
C TYR A 132 4.03 -15.84 -24.09
N ASP A 133 5.01 -15.44 -23.28
CA ASP A 133 6.00 -14.42 -23.66
C ASP A 133 7.15 -14.94 -24.58
N ASN A 134 7.00 -16.12 -25.17
CA ASN A 134 7.92 -16.66 -26.18
C ASN A 134 7.33 -16.65 -27.61
N ILE A 135 6.51 -15.65 -27.95
CA ILE A 135 6.18 -15.41 -29.36
C ILE A 135 7.10 -14.30 -29.86
N SER A 136 8.12 -14.71 -30.62
CA SER A 136 8.93 -13.83 -31.45
C SER A 136 8.02 -12.89 -32.25
N THR A 137 8.05 -11.60 -31.93
CA THR A 137 7.37 -10.55 -32.68
C THR A 137 7.95 -10.49 -34.10
N SER A 138 7.36 -11.24 -35.02
CA SER A 138 7.39 -10.88 -36.43
C SER A 138 6.47 -9.67 -36.60
N SER A 139 7.05 -8.56 -37.02
CA SER A 139 6.38 -7.29 -37.26
C SER A 139 5.29 -7.45 -38.33
N THR A 140 4.05 -7.68 -37.91
CA THR A 140 2.90 -7.60 -38.80
C THR A 140 2.44 -6.15 -38.87
N THR A 141 2.74 -5.50 -39.98
CA THR A 141 2.21 -4.18 -40.32
C THR A 141 0.70 -4.30 -40.58
N PHE A 142 -0.12 -3.72 -39.70
CA PHE A 142 -1.56 -3.58 -39.94
C PHE A 142 -1.80 -2.63 -41.12
N LYS A 143 -2.12 -3.17 -42.29
CA LYS A 143 -2.68 -2.38 -43.39
C LYS A 143 -4.18 -2.23 -43.17
N SER A 144 -4.59 -1.08 -42.63
CA SER A 144 -6.01 -0.70 -42.64
C SER A 144 -6.41 -0.31 -44.07
N LYS A 145 -7.44 -0.97 -44.62
CA LYS A 145 -8.13 -0.50 -45.84
C LYS A 145 -9.24 0.45 -45.40
N PRO A 146 -9.30 1.70 -45.92
CA PRO A 146 -10.42 2.58 -45.61
C PRO A 146 -11.72 1.99 -46.16
N PRO A 147 -12.83 2.02 -45.40
CA PRO A 147 -14.12 1.57 -45.89
C PRO A 147 -14.60 2.50 -47.02
N ASN A 148 -15.11 1.87 -48.08
CA ASN A 148 -15.61 2.54 -49.28
C ASN A 148 -16.85 3.39 -48.90
N LYS A 149 -16.69 4.71 -48.83
CA LYS A 149 -17.78 5.64 -48.49
C LYS A 149 -18.84 5.63 -49.60
N LYS A 150 -19.91 4.83 -49.42
CA LYS A 150 -21.19 5.12 -50.08
C LYS A 150 -21.85 6.24 -49.29
N GLY A 151 -21.79 7.45 -49.86
CA GLY A 151 -22.33 8.67 -49.25
C GLY A 151 -23.83 8.59 -48.95
N PHE A 152 -24.27 9.43 -48.02
CA PHE A 152 -25.63 9.57 -47.48
C PHE A 152 -26.74 9.92 -48.50
N ASN A 153 -26.46 9.92 -49.81
CA ASN A 153 -27.43 10.22 -50.88
C ASN A 153 -28.34 9.04 -51.25
N LYS A 154 -28.60 8.11 -50.33
CA LYS A 154 -29.58 7.02 -50.54
C LYS A 154 -30.72 7.00 -49.52
N ILE A 155 -30.82 8.00 -48.65
CA ILE A 155 -31.82 8.06 -47.57
C ILE A 155 -32.90 9.12 -47.85
N LEU A 156 -32.76 9.94 -48.90
CA LEU A 156 -33.81 10.83 -49.36
C LEU A 156 -34.17 10.48 -50.81
N LYS A 157 -35.47 10.18 -50.98
CA LYS A 157 -36.23 9.73 -52.16
C LYS A 157 -35.69 10.14 -53.52
#